data_AF-A0A100WEJ7-F1
#
_entry.id   AF-A0A100WEJ7-F1
#
_cell.length_a   1.000
_cell.length_b   1.000
_cell.length_c   1.000
_cell.angle_alpha   90.00
_cell.angle_beta   90.00
_cell.angle_gamma   90.00
#
_symmetry.space_group_name_H-M   'P 1'
#
loop_
_entity.id
_entity.type
_entity.pdbx_description
1 polymer ?
#
loop_
_entity_poly.entity_id
_entity_poly.type
_entity_poly.pdbx_seq_one_letter_code
_entity_poly.pdbx_strand_id
1 'polypeptide(L)' 'MTSKQSEQSRTWRSEKRQRTALVALRMLPAERDALHAAAKRRGVSISELVRSTVLAEITP' A
#
# COMPACT_ATOMS: atom_id res chain seq x y z
N MET A 1 9.78 -30.94 21.15
CA MET A 1 10.17 -30.67 19.75
C MET A 1 9.70 -29.26 19.39
N THR A 2 10.68 -28.39 19.15
CA THR A 2 10.62 -27.06 18.49
C THR A 2 9.43 -26.15 18.76
N SER A 3 9.60 -25.29 19.76
CA SER A 3 9.07 -23.94 19.81
C SER A 3 9.73 -23.06 18.72
N LYS A 4 8.96 -22.14 18.11
CA LYS A 4 9.19 -20.67 18.16
C LYS A 4 8.43 -19.91 17.06
N GLN A 5 7.52 -19.04 17.53
CA GLN A 5 7.42 -17.62 17.20
C GLN A 5 7.55 -17.23 15.72
N SER A 6 6.41 -16.91 15.09
CA SER A 6 6.37 -15.87 14.04
C SER A 6 5.70 -14.63 14.63
N GLU A 7 6.40 -13.98 15.56
CA GLU A 7 6.17 -12.56 15.82
C GLU A 7 6.59 -11.82 14.56
N GLN A 8 5.62 -11.61 13.67
CA GLN A 8 5.74 -10.65 12.58
C GLN A 8 6.07 -9.30 13.24
N SER A 9 7.34 -8.95 13.18
CA SER A 9 7.85 -7.65 13.55
C SER A 9 7.06 -6.62 12.77
N ARG A 10 6.06 -6.02 13.43
CA ARG A 10 5.43 -4.79 12.96
C ARG A 10 6.55 -3.77 12.98
N THR A 11 7.22 -3.58 11.84
CA THR A 11 8.19 -2.52 11.65
C THR A 11 7.46 -1.22 11.97
N TRP A 12 7.70 -0.70 13.18
CA TRP A 12 7.23 0.60 13.58
C TRP A 12 7.98 1.62 12.74
N ARG A 13 7.45 1.91 11.54
CA ARG A 13 7.89 3.08 10.80
C ARG A 13 7.33 4.27 11.56
N SER A 14 8.20 4.95 12.32
CA SER A 14 7.94 6.31 12.78
C SER A 14 7.34 7.07 11.61
N GLU A 15 6.07 7.45 11.70
CA GLU A 15 5.31 7.96 10.56
C GLU A 15 5.93 9.29 10.13
N LYS A 16 6.82 9.22 9.13
CA LYS A 16 7.65 10.35 8.66
C LYS A 16 6.81 11.49 8.05
N ARG A 17 5.55 11.21 7.72
CA ARG A 17 4.56 12.15 7.19
C ARG A 17 3.20 11.74 7.72
N GLN A 18 2.55 12.60 8.49
CA GLN A 18 1.16 12.37 8.89
C GLN A 18 0.29 12.23 7.64
N ARG A 19 -0.45 11.13 7.55
CA ARG A 19 -1.54 10.99 6.59
C ARG A 19 -2.65 11.96 7.00
N THR A 20 -2.91 12.95 6.15
CA THR A 20 -3.92 13.99 6.41
C THR A 20 -5.35 13.49 6.19
N ALA A 21 -5.53 12.39 5.46
CA ALA A 21 -6.81 11.74 5.23
C ALA A 21 -6.64 10.22 5.15
N LEU A 22 -7.67 9.50 5.58
CA LEU A 22 -7.83 8.06 5.36
C LEU A 22 -8.86 7.86 4.25
N VAL A 23 -8.47 7.13 3.21
CA VAL A 23 -9.32 6.82 2.06
C VAL A 23 -9.53 5.32 1.99
N ALA A 24 -10.80 4.90 2.00
CA ALA A 24 -11.19 3.51 1.77
C ALA A 24 -11.73 3.38 0.35
N LEU A 25 -11.22 2.40 -0.40
CA LEU A 25 -11.65 2.08 -1.75
C LEU A 25 -12.34 0.71 -1.74
N ARG A 26 -13.53 0.64 -2.35
CA ARG A 26 -14.18 -0.65 -2.64
C ARG A 26 -13.69 -1.12 -3.99
N MET A 27 -13.30 -2.39 -4.06
CA MET A 27 -12.74 -3.02 -5.24
C MET A 27 -13.17 -4.47 -5.30
N LEU A 28 -13.32 -4.99 -6.50
CA LEU A 28 -13.41 -6.43 -6.74
C LEU A 28 -12.06 -7.11 -6.43
N PRO A 29 -12.05 -8.41 -6.12
CA PRO A 29 -10.80 -9.15 -5.89
C PRO A 29 -9.83 -9.05 -7.06
N ALA A 30 -10.32 -9.19 -8.30
CA ALA A 30 -9.49 -9.12 -9.50
C ALA A 30 -8.81 -7.76 -9.68
N GLU A 31 -9.50 -6.66 -9.38
CA GLU A 31 -8.95 -5.30 -9.45
C GLU A 31 -7.86 -5.10 -8.39
N ARG A 32 -8.09 -5.61 -7.19
CA ARG A 32 -7.12 -5.57 -6.10
C ARG A 32 -5.84 -6.31 -6.48
N ASP A 33 -5.97 -7.48 -7.08
CA ASP A 33 -4.82 -8.31 -7.48
C ASP A 33 -4.03 -7.65 -8.62
N ALA A 34 -4.70 -7.05 -9.60
CA ALA A 34 -4.06 -6.24 -10.64
C ALA A 34 -3.29 -5.05 -10.06
N LEU A 35 -3.87 -4.35 -9.07
CA LEU A 35 -3.24 -3.22 -8.39
C LEU A 35 -2.01 -3.65 -7.58
N HIS A 36 -2.09 -4.79 -6.89
CA HIS A 36 -0.97 -5.41 -6.19
C HIS A 36 0.18 -5.74 -7.16
N ALA A 37 -0.12 -6.37 -8.30
CA ALA A 37 0.87 -6.71 -9.30
C ALA A 37 1.53 -5.45 -9.89
N ALA A 38 0.76 -4.40 -10.17
CA ALA A 38 1.28 -3.13 -10.64
C ALA A 38 2.22 -2.46 -9.62
N ALA A 39 1.82 -2.41 -8.34
CA ALA A 39 2.61 -1.84 -7.25
C ALA A 39 3.92 -2.63 -7.05
N LYS A 40 3.85 -3.97 -7.07
CA LYS A 40 5.01 -4.86 -6.98
C LYS A 40 6.00 -4.65 -8.13
N ARG A 41 5.53 -4.56 -9.37
CA ARG A 41 6.39 -4.28 -10.54
C ARG A 41 7.15 -2.97 -10.42
N ARG A 42 6.53 -1.96 -9.79
CA ARG A 42 7.13 -0.63 -9.57
C ARG A 42 7.93 -0.52 -8.27
N GLY A 43 7.95 -1.57 -7.43
CA GLY A 43 8.65 -1.55 -6.14
C GLY A 43 8.07 -0.57 -5.12
N VAL A 44 6.79 -0.19 -5.26
CA VAL A 44 6.11 0.78 -4.38
C VAL A 44 4.93 0.16 -3.64
N SER A 45 4.42 0.85 -2.62
CA SER A 45 3.17 0.45 -1.96
C SER A 45 1.96 0.78 -2.83
N ILE A 46 0.83 0.08 -2.60
CA ILE A 46 -0.43 0.38 -3.30
C ILE A 46 -0.86 1.82 -3.06
N SER A 47 -0.82 2.30 -1.82
CA SER A 47 -1.22 3.67 -1.49
C SER A 47 -0.37 4.71 -2.22
N GLU A 48 0.92 4.41 -2.44
CA GLU A 48 1.82 5.28 -3.20
C GLU A 48 1.50 5.26 -4.69
N LEU A 49 1.24 4.08 -5.25
CA LEU A 49 0.82 3.93 -6.64
C LEU A 49 -0.46 4.70 -6.93
N VAL A 50 -1.49 4.52 -6.08
CA VAL A 50 -2.77 5.21 -6.24
C VAL A 50 -2.58 6.72 -6.13
N ARG A 51 -1.87 7.19 -5.11
CA ARG A 51 -1.64 8.62 -4.91
C ARG A 51 -0.92 9.25 -6.09
N SER A 52 0.21 8.67 -6.52
CA SER A 52 1.00 9.22 -7.64
C SER A 52 0.21 9.25 -8.95
N THR A 53 -0.59 8.22 -9.22
CA THR A 53 -1.40 8.15 -10.44
C THR A 53 -2.52 9.19 -10.43
N VAL A 54 -3.27 9.28 -9.33
CA VAL A 54 -4.37 10.26 -9.22
C VAL A 54 -3.85 11.69 -9.26
N LEU A 55 -2.73 11.99 -8.58
CA LEU A 55 -2.13 13.32 -8.61
C LEU A 55 -1.67 13.72 -10.02
N ALA A 56 -1.19 12.76 -10.83
CA ALA A 56 -0.81 13.00 -12.21
C ALA A 56 -2.04 13.27 -13.12
N GLU A 57 -3.21 12.70 -12.81
CA GLU A 57 -4.44 12.93 -13.59
C GLU A 57 -5.13 14.27 -13.25
N ILE A 58 -5.03 14.73 -12.00
CA ILE A 58 -5.73 15.96 -11.55
C ILE A 58 -4.90 17.23 -11.72
N THR A 59 -3.61 17.12 -12.05
CA THR A 59 -2.74 18.28 -12.29
C THR A 59 -2.67 18.52 -13.80
N PRO A 60 -3.14 19.67 -14.32
CA PRO A 60 -3.15 19.97 -15.75
C PRO A 60 -1.74 20.19 -16.33
#